data_AF-A0A934A6P1-F1
#
_entry.id   AF-A0A934A6P1-F1
#
_cell.length_a   1.000
_cell.length_b   1.000
_cell.length_c   1.000
_cell.angle_alpha   90.00
_cell.angle_beta   90.00
_cell.angle_gamma   90.00
#
_symmetry.space_group_name_H-M   'P 1'
#
loop_
_entity.id
_entity.type
_entity.pdbx_description
1 polymer ?
#
loop_
_entity_poly.entity_id
_entity_poly.type
_entity_poly.pdbx_seq_one_letter_code
_entity_poly.pdbx_strand_id
1 'polypeptide(L)'
;TRVGFRKDIFLPLMRFGSWMTISNMIGPMMIYLDRFWISATISVAAVAYYTTPFEVVTRLLIIPSAVAGVLYPAFSMNLTLDRDHARALFGKGIRYVFAAVFPIVTLIVLFAGKGLRWWLNAEFAQNSTHVLQWLSVGVLFNSLAQIPFVLLQGAGRPDITAKIHLIELPCYLLALWLLIPGMGINGAAMAWCARSLMDAGLLFGMAYRYVWNDSR
;
A
#
# COMPACT_ATOMS: atom_id res chain seq x y z
N THR A 1 25.50 21.17 29.18
CA THR A 1 24.36 21.44 28.26
C THR A 1 23.07 21.15 29.01
N ARG A 2 22.31 22.16 29.48
CA ARG A 2 21.04 21.91 30.18
C ARG A 2 19.99 21.53 29.14
N VAL A 3 19.59 20.26 29.12
CA VAL A 3 18.45 19.78 28.33
C VAL A 3 17.18 20.35 28.96
N GLY A 4 16.72 21.50 28.46
CA GLY A 4 15.48 22.13 28.90
C GLY A 4 14.29 21.47 28.21
N PHE A 5 13.32 20.97 28.98
CA PHE A 5 12.09 20.40 28.43
C PHE A 5 11.24 21.51 27.79
N ARG A 6 11.21 21.53 26.46
CA ARG A 6 10.44 22.47 25.64
C ARG A 6 9.03 21.95 25.41
N LYS A 7 8.11 22.35 26.29
CA LYS A 7 6.67 21.98 26.23
C LYS A 7 6.02 22.34 24.89
N ASP A 8 6.51 23.39 24.24
CA ASP A 8 6.12 23.89 22.92
C ASP A 8 6.38 22.89 21.78
N ILE A 9 7.41 22.05 21.91
CA ILE A 9 7.75 21.03 20.90
C ILE A 9 7.25 19.65 21.32
N PHE A 10 7.13 19.42 22.63
CA PHE A 10 6.70 18.13 23.18
C PHE A 10 5.30 17.71 22.71
N LEU A 11 4.30 18.60 22.80
CA LEU A 11 2.92 18.27 22.42
C LEU A 11 2.76 17.98 20.92
N PRO A 12 3.33 18.81 20.00
CA PRO A 12 3.32 18.50 18.57
C PRO A 12 4.02 17.18 18.22
N LEU A 13 5.19 16.89 18.82
CA LEU A 13 5.91 15.64 18.60
C LEU A 13 5.12 14.43 19.11
N MET A 14 4.51 14.53 20.31
CA MET A 14 3.67 13.46 20.84
C MET A 14 2.48 13.19 19.92
N ARG A 15 1.78 14.23 19.45
CA ARG A 15 0.64 14.06 18.54
C ARG A 15 1.07 13.41 17.23
N PHE A 16 2.17 13.84 16.62
CA PHE A 16 2.73 13.22 15.42
C PHE A 16 3.08 11.75 15.66
N GLY A 17 3.80 11.47 16.75
CA GLY A 17 4.19 10.12 17.15
C GLY A 17 3.00 9.20 17.38
N SER A 18 1.93 9.68 18.01
CA SER A 18 0.69 8.91 18.23
C SER A 18 0.04 8.47 16.91
N TRP A 19 -0.06 9.37 15.92
CA TRP A 19 -0.61 9.03 14.59
C TRP A 19 0.27 8.05 13.82
N MET A 20 1.60 8.18 13.96
CA MET A 20 2.55 7.22 13.39
C MET A 20 2.40 5.84 14.03
N THR A 21 2.27 5.75 15.36
CA THR A 21 2.06 4.48 16.05
C THR A 21 0.77 3.80 15.58
N ILE A 22 -0.34 4.55 15.47
CA ILE A 22 -1.60 4.01 14.96
C ILE A 22 -1.41 3.44 13.54
N SER A 23 -0.76 4.20 12.65
CA SER A 23 -0.49 3.75 11.28
C SER A 23 0.38 2.48 11.26
N ASN A 24 1.41 2.43 12.11
CA ASN A 24 2.33 1.31 12.21
C ASN A 24 1.73 0.07 12.88
N MET A 25 0.65 0.21 13.65
CA MET A 25 -0.11 -0.93 14.19
C MET A 25 -1.12 -1.45 13.16
N ILE A 26 -1.80 -0.56 12.43
CA ILE A 26 -2.81 -0.95 11.43
C ILE A 26 -2.18 -1.63 10.22
N GLY A 27 -0.99 -1.18 9.79
CA GLY A 27 -0.29 -1.74 8.63
C GLY A 27 -0.10 -3.26 8.70
N PRO A 28 0.54 -3.80 9.76
CA PRO A 28 0.69 -5.24 9.94
C PRO A 28 -0.65 -5.99 10.02
N MET A 29 -1.67 -5.41 10.67
CA MET A 29 -3.00 -6.02 10.70
C MET A 29 -3.57 -6.19 9.29
N MET A 30 -3.49 -5.16 8.45
CA MET A 30 -3.96 -5.22 7.06
C MET A 30 -3.20 -6.23 6.19
N ILE A 31 -1.98 -6.62 6.56
CA ILE A 31 -1.15 -7.59 5.81
C ILE A 31 -1.47 -9.04 6.20
N TYR A 32 -1.82 -9.28 7.46
CA TYR A 32 -1.96 -10.64 7.99
C TYR A 32 -3.41 -11.10 8.15
N LEU A 33 -4.38 -10.17 8.25
CA LEU A 33 -5.79 -10.50 8.51
C LEU A 33 -6.38 -11.46 7.47
N ASP A 34 -6.08 -11.27 6.19
CA ASP A 34 -6.50 -12.15 5.09
C ASP A 34 -5.99 -13.59 5.30
N ARG A 35 -4.74 -13.77 5.74
CA ARG A 35 -4.18 -15.11 6.02
C ARG A 35 -4.89 -15.79 7.17
N PHE A 36 -5.17 -15.05 8.25
CA PHE A 36 -5.95 -15.57 9.38
C PHE A 36 -7.37 -15.95 8.94
N TRP A 37 -8.02 -15.11 8.14
CA TRP A 37 -9.38 -15.36 7.66
C TRP A 37 -9.44 -16.59 6.75
N ILE A 38 -8.52 -16.69 5.78
CA ILE A 38 -8.39 -17.86 4.89
C ILE A 38 -8.14 -19.14 5.71
N SER A 39 -7.23 -19.08 6.70
CA SER A 39 -6.93 -20.22 7.54
C SER A 39 -8.13 -20.68 8.36
N ALA A 40 -8.91 -19.74 8.90
CA ALA A 40 -10.07 -20.01 9.76
C ALA A 40 -11.31 -20.48 8.98
N THR A 41 -11.47 -20.04 7.73
CA THR A 41 -12.69 -20.27 6.94
C THR A 41 -12.53 -21.29 5.82
N ILE A 42 -11.34 -21.42 5.23
CA ILE A 42 -11.06 -22.33 4.11
C ILE A 42 -10.24 -23.52 4.60
N SER A 43 -8.95 -23.30 4.88
CA SER A 43 -8.02 -24.28 5.46
C SER A 43 -6.62 -23.68 5.59
N VAL A 44 -5.78 -24.30 6.42
CA VAL A 44 -4.35 -23.98 6.50
C VAL A 44 -3.64 -24.25 5.16
N ALA A 45 -4.04 -25.29 4.42
CA ALA A 45 -3.46 -25.60 3.11
C ALA A 45 -3.74 -24.51 2.06
N ALA A 46 -4.96 -23.94 2.06
CA ALA A 46 -5.32 -22.84 1.18
C ALA A 46 -4.48 -21.57 1.40
N VAL A 47 -3.95 -21.38 2.61
CA VAL A 47 -3.04 -20.26 2.91
C VAL A 47 -1.81 -20.33 2.02
N ALA A 48 -1.22 -21.51 1.78
CA ALA A 48 -0.04 -21.63 0.93
C ALA A 48 -0.30 -21.17 -0.51
N TYR A 49 -1.45 -21.55 -1.08
CA TYR A 49 -1.88 -21.12 -2.41
C TYR A 49 -2.09 -19.60 -2.51
N TYR A 50 -2.31 -18.90 -1.41
CA TYR A 50 -2.43 -17.45 -1.35
C TYR A 50 -1.11 -16.75 -1.04
N THR A 51 -0.39 -17.20 -0.02
CA THR A 51 0.79 -16.50 0.51
C THR A 51 1.98 -16.57 -0.43
N THR A 52 2.19 -17.68 -1.14
CA THR A 52 3.31 -17.79 -2.08
C THR A 52 3.21 -16.75 -3.21
N PRO A 53 2.08 -16.62 -3.96
CA PRO A 53 1.90 -15.52 -4.89
C PRO A 53 2.05 -14.14 -4.25
N PHE A 54 1.44 -13.93 -3.07
CA PHE A 54 1.48 -12.65 -2.37
C PHE A 54 2.91 -12.19 -2.07
N GLU A 55 3.75 -13.07 -1.53
CA GLU A 55 5.14 -12.76 -1.18
C GLU A 55 6.00 -12.49 -2.42
N VAL A 56 5.72 -13.15 -3.53
CA VAL A 56 6.41 -12.88 -4.80
C VAL A 56 6.09 -11.48 -5.31
N VAL A 57 4.81 -11.11 -5.39
CA VAL A 57 4.43 -9.82 -5.97
C VAL A 57 4.78 -8.65 -5.05
N THR A 58 4.69 -8.84 -3.73
CA THR A 58 5.02 -7.77 -2.77
C THR A 58 6.51 -7.43 -2.73
N ARG A 59 7.41 -8.31 -3.21
CA ARG A 59 8.82 -7.95 -3.43
C ARG A 59 9.00 -6.79 -4.41
N LEU A 60 8.04 -6.57 -5.34
CA LEU A 60 8.09 -5.43 -6.25
C LEU A 60 8.00 -4.09 -5.53
N LEU A 61 7.47 -4.06 -4.30
CA LEU A 61 7.37 -2.85 -3.47
C LEU A 61 8.75 -2.29 -3.07
N ILE A 62 9.85 -3.00 -3.32
CA ILE A 62 11.20 -2.43 -3.18
C ILE A 62 11.42 -1.21 -4.09
N ILE A 63 10.83 -1.23 -5.30
CA ILE A 63 10.96 -0.15 -6.29
C ILE A 63 10.33 1.15 -5.79
N PRO A 64 9.02 1.20 -5.45
CA PRO A 64 8.42 2.41 -4.92
C PRO A 64 9.07 2.81 -3.58
N SER A 65 9.50 1.87 -2.74
CA SER A 65 10.14 2.19 -1.45
C SER A 65 11.47 2.92 -1.65
N ALA A 66 12.27 2.54 -2.65
CA ALA A 66 13.50 3.24 -2.98
C ALA A 66 13.24 4.68 -3.46
N VAL A 67 12.22 4.87 -4.31
CA VAL A 67 11.81 6.20 -4.78
C VAL A 67 11.27 7.04 -3.62
N ALA A 68 10.43 6.44 -2.77
CA ALA A 68 9.86 7.06 -1.59
C ALA A 68 10.94 7.51 -0.59
N GLY A 69 12.01 6.72 -0.40
CA GLY A 69 13.13 7.07 0.48
C GLY A 69 13.85 8.36 0.08
N VAL A 70 13.92 8.65 -1.23
CA VAL A 70 14.51 9.90 -1.75
C VAL A 70 13.50 11.05 -1.74
N LEU A 71 12.24 10.75 -2.10
CA LEU A 71 11.20 11.76 -2.18
C LEU A 71 10.74 12.29 -0.81
N TYR A 72 10.77 11.46 0.23
CA TYR A 72 10.34 11.85 1.57
C TYR A 72 11.09 13.11 2.09
N PRO A 73 12.44 13.12 2.22
CA PRO A 73 13.15 14.31 2.66
C PRO A 73 12.98 15.49 1.68
N ALA A 74 12.90 15.22 0.38
CA ALA A 74 12.68 16.25 -0.62
C ALA A 74 11.30 16.93 -0.45
N PHE A 75 10.24 16.18 -0.13
CA PHE A 75 8.92 16.75 0.15
C PHE A 75 8.92 17.55 1.45
N SER A 76 9.52 17.04 2.53
CA SER A 76 9.60 17.79 3.80
C SER A 76 10.29 19.14 3.68
N MET A 77 11.28 19.26 2.79
CA MET A 77 11.97 20.52 2.55
C MET A 77 11.25 21.42 1.54
N ASN A 78 10.84 20.88 0.39
CA ASN A 78 10.36 21.70 -0.73
C ASN A 78 8.88 22.09 -0.60
N LEU A 79 8.06 21.40 0.20
CA LEU A 79 6.65 21.79 0.39
C LEU A 79 6.47 23.18 1.05
N THR A 80 7.50 23.69 1.74
CA THR A 80 7.52 25.03 2.34
C THR A 80 8.33 26.02 1.50
N LEU A 81 9.44 25.58 0.90
CA LEU A 81 10.37 26.45 0.18
C LEU A 81 10.01 26.66 -1.31
N ASP A 82 9.60 25.59 -1.99
CA ASP A 82 9.30 25.58 -3.42
C ASP A 82 8.25 24.50 -3.74
N ARG A 83 6.98 24.88 -3.58
CA ARG A 83 5.85 23.97 -3.82
C ARG A 83 5.81 23.47 -5.26
N ASP A 84 6.18 24.28 -6.24
CA ASP A 84 6.14 23.86 -7.65
C ASP A 84 7.22 22.81 -7.96
N HIS A 85 8.39 22.92 -7.33
CA HIS A 85 9.38 21.86 -7.37
C HIS A 85 8.87 20.57 -6.72
N ALA A 86 8.25 20.65 -5.53
CA ALA A 86 7.66 19.48 -4.86
C ALA A 86 6.59 18.79 -5.74
N ARG A 87 5.76 19.57 -6.43
CA ARG A 87 4.75 19.08 -7.38
C ARG A 87 5.39 18.38 -8.59
N ALA A 88 6.46 18.95 -9.14
CA ALA A 88 7.20 18.35 -10.23
C ALA A 88 7.85 17.01 -9.81
N LEU A 89 8.42 16.95 -8.59
CA LEU A 89 8.98 15.72 -8.00
C LEU A 89 7.90 14.66 -7.80
N PHE A 90 6.73 15.05 -7.30
CA PHE A 90 5.58 14.15 -7.16
C PHE A 90 5.21 13.50 -8.50
N GLY A 91 5.01 14.31 -9.55
CA GLY A 91 4.69 13.80 -10.88
C GLY A 91 5.81 12.96 -11.52
N LYS A 92 7.09 13.25 -11.22
CA LYS A 92 8.23 12.42 -11.65
C LYS A 92 8.24 11.08 -10.92
N GLY A 93 8.04 11.09 -9.60
CA GLY A 93 7.97 9.88 -8.76
C GLY A 93 6.91 8.90 -9.25
N ILE A 94 5.69 9.40 -9.50
CA ILE A 94 4.60 8.60 -10.08
C ILE A 94 4.99 7.98 -11.42
N ARG A 95 5.51 8.79 -12.35
CA ARG A 95 5.90 8.31 -13.69
C ARG A 95 7.00 7.25 -13.62
N TYR A 96 8.00 7.43 -12.77
CA TYR A 96 9.09 6.47 -12.64
C TYR A 96 8.64 5.16 -11.99
N VAL A 97 7.85 5.23 -10.92
CA VAL A 97 7.28 4.02 -10.31
C VAL A 97 6.37 3.30 -11.29
N PHE A 98 5.49 4.02 -11.99
CA PHE A 98 4.62 3.41 -12.98
C PHE A 98 5.40 2.74 -14.11
N ALA A 99 6.35 3.46 -14.73
CA ALA A 99 7.14 2.94 -15.83
C ALA A 99 7.99 1.72 -15.45
N ALA A 100 8.43 1.63 -14.19
CA ALA A 100 9.18 0.49 -13.68
C ALA A 100 8.28 -0.71 -13.31
N VAL A 101 7.18 -0.47 -12.57
CA VAL A 101 6.35 -1.54 -12.00
C VAL A 101 5.33 -2.09 -12.99
N PHE A 102 4.72 -1.22 -13.81
CA PHE A 102 3.69 -1.60 -14.77
C PHE A 102 4.11 -2.74 -15.71
N PRO A 103 5.23 -2.67 -16.45
CA PRO A 103 5.60 -3.75 -17.38
C PRO A 103 5.86 -5.07 -16.66
N ILE A 104 6.44 -5.04 -15.46
CA ILE A 104 6.69 -6.23 -14.66
C ILE A 104 5.36 -6.87 -14.23
N VAL A 105 4.42 -6.06 -13.73
CA VAL A 105 3.08 -6.52 -13.37
C VAL A 105 2.34 -7.10 -14.58
N THR A 106 2.40 -6.44 -15.74
CA THR A 106 1.80 -6.95 -16.99
C THR A 106 2.35 -8.33 -17.35
N LEU A 107 3.68 -8.50 -17.30
CA LEU A 107 4.30 -9.80 -17.56
C LEU A 107 3.85 -10.86 -16.57
N ILE A 108 3.81 -10.55 -15.26
CA ILE A 108 3.35 -11.50 -14.26
C ILE A 108 1.89 -11.90 -14.52
N VAL A 109 1.01 -10.95 -14.82
CA VAL A 109 -0.42 -11.22 -15.08
C VAL A 109 -0.61 -12.11 -16.31
N LEU A 110 0.10 -11.80 -17.42
CA LEU A 110 0.00 -12.56 -18.68
C LEU A 110 0.56 -13.97 -18.55
N PHE A 111 1.63 -14.14 -17.78
CA PHE A 111 2.33 -15.42 -17.67
C PHE A 111 2.04 -16.17 -16.35
N ALA A 112 1.14 -15.68 -15.49
CA ALA A 112 0.87 -16.21 -14.15
C ALA A 112 0.74 -17.73 -14.11
N GLY A 113 -0.18 -18.30 -14.90
CA GLY A 113 -0.42 -19.75 -14.86
C GLY A 113 0.72 -20.59 -15.44
N LYS A 114 1.37 -20.12 -16.52
CA LYS A 114 2.54 -20.80 -17.09
C LYS A 114 3.72 -20.74 -16.11
N GLY A 115 3.96 -19.58 -15.52
CA GLY A 115 5.02 -19.33 -14.54
C GLY A 115 4.86 -20.18 -13.29
N LEU A 116 3.66 -20.20 -12.69
CA LEU A 116 3.37 -21.05 -11.52
C LEU A 116 3.48 -22.53 -11.85
N ARG A 117 3.02 -22.97 -13.03
CA ARG A 117 3.11 -24.38 -13.43
C ARG A 117 4.56 -24.83 -13.61
N TRP A 118 5.38 -23.98 -14.21
CA TRP A 118 6.80 -24.26 -14.45
C TRP A 118 7.62 -24.19 -13.16
N TRP A 119 7.32 -23.24 -12.28
CA TRP A 119 8.06 -23.03 -11.04
C TRP A 119 7.69 -24.01 -9.93
N LEU A 120 6.39 -24.30 -9.76
CA LEU A 120 5.88 -25.13 -8.66
C LEU A 120 5.33 -26.45 -9.19
N ASN A 121 4.11 -26.46 -9.71
CA ASN A 121 3.47 -27.60 -10.37
C ASN A 121 2.08 -27.21 -10.95
N ALA A 122 1.43 -28.15 -11.64
CA ALA A 122 0.13 -27.94 -12.25
C ALA A 122 -1.01 -27.68 -11.25
N GLU A 123 -1.00 -28.33 -10.09
CA GLU A 123 -2.02 -28.13 -9.04
C GLU A 123 -1.94 -26.71 -8.47
N PHE A 124 -0.73 -26.22 -8.21
CA PHE A 124 -0.50 -24.86 -7.74
C PHE A 124 -0.94 -23.83 -8.78
N ALA A 125 -0.63 -24.06 -10.06
CA ALA A 125 -1.09 -23.19 -11.13
C ALA A 125 -2.62 -23.14 -11.21
N GLN A 126 -3.31 -24.27 -11.07
CA GLN A 126 -4.78 -24.32 -11.09
C GLN A 126 -5.40 -23.50 -9.96
N ASN A 127 -4.82 -23.55 -8.76
CA ASN A 127 -5.38 -22.87 -7.59
C ASN A 127 -4.95 -21.39 -7.46
N SER A 128 -3.75 -21.03 -7.94
CA SER A 128 -3.14 -19.73 -7.63
C SER A 128 -2.97 -18.77 -8.81
N THR A 129 -3.33 -19.17 -10.04
CA THR A 129 -3.20 -18.28 -11.21
C THR A 129 -3.97 -16.98 -11.04
N HIS A 130 -5.27 -17.07 -10.74
CA HIS A 130 -6.10 -15.87 -10.58
C HIS A 130 -5.74 -15.06 -9.32
N VAL A 131 -5.35 -15.74 -8.24
CA VAL A 131 -4.79 -15.10 -7.06
C VAL A 131 -3.59 -14.24 -7.42
N LEU A 132 -2.60 -14.81 -8.13
CA LEU A 132 -1.41 -14.10 -8.57
C LEU A 132 -1.76 -12.90 -9.46
N GLN A 133 -2.72 -13.05 -10.37
CA GLN A 133 -3.17 -11.96 -11.25
C GLN A 133 -3.77 -10.79 -10.45
N TRP A 134 -4.73 -11.07 -9.56
CA TRP A 134 -5.37 -10.04 -8.73
C TRP A 134 -4.38 -9.33 -7.81
N LEU A 135 -3.52 -10.10 -7.14
CA LEU A 135 -2.49 -9.53 -6.26
C LEU A 135 -1.47 -8.70 -7.04
N SER A 136 -1.09 -9.10 -8.25
CA SER A 136 -0.18 -8.31 -9.11
C SER A 136 -0.79 -6.95 -9.46
N VAL A 137 -2.08 -6.92 -9.81
CA VAL A 137 -2.80 -5.68 -10.09
C VAL A 137 -2.90 -4.80 -8.83
N GLY A 138 -3.20 -5.40 -7.68
CA GLY A 138 -3.22 -4.67 -6.41
C GLY A 138 -1.86 -4.07 -6.05
N VAL A 139 -0.76 -4.77 -6.30
CA VAL A 139 0.60 -4.28 -6.06
C VAL A 139 0.93 -3.07 -6.93
N LEU A 140 0.43 -3.00 -8.16
CA LEU A 140 0.58 -1.81 -9.00
C LEU A 140 -0.05 -0.58 -8.32
N PHE A 141 -1.31 -0.69 -7.86
CA PHE A 141 -1.99 0.41 -7.18
C PHE A 141 -1.30 0.77 -5.86
N ASN A 142 -0.91 -0.22 -5.08
CA ASN A 142 -0.19 0.01 -3.83
C ASN A 142 1.18 0.68 -4.06
N SER A 143 1.89 0.32 -5.13
CA SER A 143 3.15 0.96 -5.52
C SER A 143 2.94 2.44 -5.84
N LEU A 144 1.88 2.78 -6.56
CA LEU A 144 1.55 4.18 -6.88
C LEU A 144 1.13 4.95 -5.63
N ALA A 145 0.39 4.33 -4.72
CA ALA A 145 -0.08 4.92 -3.46
C ALA A 145 1.06 5.33 -2.53
N GLN A 146 2.23 4.69 -2.60
CA GLN A 146 3.38 5.08 -1.76
C GLN A 146 3.82 6.53 -1.97
N ILE A 147 3.68 7.07 -3.18
CA ILE A 147 4.14 8.43 -3.49
C ILE A 147 3.27 9.52 -2.82
N PRO A 148 1.92 9.53 -2.95
CA PRO A 148 1.07 10.43 -2.17
C PRO A 148 1.14 10.14 -0.67
N PHE A 149 1.33 8.89 -0.25
CA PHE A 149 1.57 8.56 1.15
C PHE A 149 2.78 9.30 1.72
N VAL A 150 3.97 9.18 1.09
CA VAL A 150 5.17 9.87 1.60
C VAL A 150 5.10 11.38 1.44
N LEU A 151 4.36 11.90 0.46
CA LEU A 151 4.11 13.33 0.33
C LEU A 151 3.29 13.87 1.51
N LEU A 152 2.18 13.21 1.88
CA LEU A 152 1.36 13.61 3.03
C LEU A 152 2.15 13.50 4.35
N GLN A 153 2.95 12.43 4.49
CA GLN A 153 3.84 12.26 5.63
C GLN A 153 4.90 13.36 5.69
N GLY A 154 5.56 13.65 4.56
CA GLY A 154 6.56 14.70 4.44
C GLY A 154 6.01 16.10 4.70
N ALA A 155 4.72 16.31 4.40
CA ALA A 155 3.96 17.53 4.69
C ALA A 155 3.58 17.69 6.18
N GLY A 156 3.97 16.75 7.04
CA GLY A 156 3.61 16.75 8.46
C GLY A 156 2.14 16.38 8.71
N ARG A 157 1.51 15.63 7.80
CA ARG A 157 0.10 15.19 7.89
C ARG A 157 -0.07 13.67 7.99
N PRO A 158 0.61 12.97 8.93
CA PRO A 158 0.36 11.55 9.22
C PRO A 158 -1.08 11.30 9.67
N ASP A 159 -1.77 12.33 10.17
CA ASP A 159 -3.16 12.23 10.62
C ASP A 159 -4.10 11.87 9.47
N ILE A 160 -3.81 12.34 8.24
CA ILE A 160 -4.61 12.04 7.06
C ILE A 160 -4.45 10.57 6.68
N THR A 161 -3.21 10.09 6.59
CA THR A 161 -2.92 8.69 6.24
C THR A 161 -3.47 7.73 7.29
N ALA A 162 -3.37 8.07 8.57
CA ALA A 162 -3.93 7.25 9.65
C ALA A 162 -5.46 7.16 9.58
N LYS A 163 -6.15 8.28 9.32
CA LYS A 163 -7.62 8.31 9.17
C LYS A 163 -8.08 7.50 7.96
N ILE A 164 -7.37 7.60 6.84
CA ILE A 164 -7.64 6.79 5.64
C ILE A 164 -7.57 5.31 6.00
N HIS A 165 -6.45 4.84 6.57
CA HIS A 165 -6.31 3.43 6.94
C HIS A 165 -7.34 2.96 7.99
N LEU A 166 -7.75 3.83 8.93
CA LEU A 166 -8.81 3.52 9.89
C LEU A 166 -10.18 3.30 9.22
N ILE A 167 -10.47 4.02 8.13
CA ILE A 167 -11.70 3.84 7.34
C ILE A 167 -11.59 2.60 6.43
N GLU A 168 -10.40 2.36 5.88
CA GLU A 168 -10.18 1.21 5.01
C GLU A 168 -10.27 -0.12 5.71
N LEU A 169 -9.80 -0.20 6.96
CA LEU A 169 -9.80 -1.45 7.72
C LEU A 169 -11.19 -2.11 7.79
N PRO A 170 -12.27 -1.42 8.22
CA PRO A 170 -13.61 -2.02 8.24
C PRO A 170 -14.13 -2.31 6.82
N CYS A 171 -13.84 -1.47 5.82
CA CYS A 171 -14.21 -1.77 4.44
C CYS A 171 -13.52 -3.04 3.91
N TYR A 172 -12.25 -3.23 4.27
CA TYR A 172 -11.47 -4.41 3.90
C TYR A 172 -11.98 -5.67 4.61
N LEU A 173 -12.25 -5.59 5.92
CA LEU A 173 -12.85 -6.68 6.67
C LEU A 173 -14.22 -7.08 6.12
N LEU A 174 -15.05 -6.10 5.75
CA LEU A 174 -16.34 -6.36 5.11
C LEU A 174 -16.16 -7.04 3.75
N ALA A 175 -15.21 -6.57 2.93
CA ALA A 175 -14.91 -7.18 1.64
C ALA A 175 -14.42 -8.64 1.79
N LEU A 176 -13.55 -8.93 2.76
CA LEU A 176 -13.11 -10.29 3.08
C LEU A 176 -14.29 -11.18 3.51
N TRP A 177 -15.14 -10.67 4.41
CA TRP A 177 -16.31 -11.39 4.89
C TRP A 177 -17.33 -11.71 3.78
N LEU A 178 -17.50 -10.80 2.81
CA LEU A 178 -18.42 -11.00 1.67
C LEU A 178 -17.83 -11.91 0.59
N LEU A 179 -16.56 -11.74 0.23
CA LEU A 179 -15.97 -12.37 -0.96
C LEU A 179 -15.40 -13.76 -0.68
N ILE A 180 -14.83 -14.01 0.50
CA ILE A 180 -14.19 -15.30 0.81
C ILE A 180 -15.18 -16.47 0.80
N PRO A 181 -16.39 -16.39 1.41
CA PRO A 181 -17.31 -17.53 1.43
C PRO A 181 -17.72 -18.04 0.04
N GLY A 182 -17.84 -17.14 -0.94
CA GLY A 182 -18.25 -17.49 -2.30
C GLY A 182 -17.09 -17.74 -3.28
N MET A 183 -15.96 -17.07 -3.08
CA MET A 183 -14.84 -17.05 -4.06
C MET A 183 -13.53 -17.60 -3.50
N GLY A 184 -13.50 -18.02 -2.24
CA GLY A 184 -12.32 -18.55 -1.57
C GLY A 184 -11.13 -17.58 -1.58
N ILE A 185 -9.94 -18.11 -1.83
CA ILE A 185 -8.69 -17.34 -1.89
C ILE A 185 -8.66 -16.30 -3.04
N ASN A 186 -9.44 -16.50 -4.10
CA ASN A 186 -9.60 -15.49 -5.14
C ASN A 186 -10.38 -14.28 -4.61
N GLY A 187 -11.38 -14.51 -3.77
CA GLY A 187 -12.12 -13.46 -3.07
C GLY A 187 -11.22 -12.61 -2.16
N ALA A 188 -10.28 -13.25 -1.44
CA ALA A 188 -9.28 -12.55 -0.64
C ALA A 188 -8.36 -11.68 -1.51
N ALA A 189 -7.85 -12.22 -2.62
CA ALA A 189 -7.01 -11.48 -3.56
C ALA A 189 -7.73 -10.27 -4.18
N MET A 190 -9.02 -10.43 -4.54
CA MET A 190 -9.87 -9.35 -5.03
C MET A 190 -10.12 -8.29 -3.96
N ALA A 191 -10.42 -8.69 -2.71
CA ALA A 191 -10.57 -7.76 -1.60
C ALA A 191 -9.30 -6.93 -1.38
N TRP A 192 -8.13 -7.57 -1.42
CA TRP A 192 -6.84 -6.88 -1.24
C TRP A 192 -6.52 -5.94 -2.41
N CYS A 193 -6.82 -6.35 -3.65
CA CYS A 193 -6.70 -5.50 -4.83
C CYS A 193 -7.63 -4.28 -4.75
N ALA A 194 -8.90 -4.47 -4.40
CA ALA A 194 -9.89 -3.41 -4.25
C ALA A 194 -9.50 -2.43 -3.15
N ARG A 195 -9.03 -2.94 -2.00
CA ARG A 195 -8.47 -2.12 -0.91
C ARG A 195 -7.29 -1.28 -1.41
N SER A 196 -6.34 -1.89 -2.13
CA SER A 196 -5.16 -1.18 -2.65
C SER A 196 -5.53 -0.08 -3.66
N LEU A 197 -6.56 -0.32 -4.48
CA LEU A 197 -7.10 0.69 -5.40
C LEU A 197 -7.79 1.83 -4.64
N MET A 198 -8.58 1.51 -3.62
CA MET A 198 -9.25 2.48 -2.77
C MET A 198 -8.23 3.38 -2.03
N ASP A 199 -7.20 2.77 -1.44
CA ASP A 199 -6.09 3.46 -0.77
C ASP A 199 -5.37 4.42 -1.70
N ALA A 200 -4.99 3.95 -2.89
CA ALA A 200 -4.43 4.81 -3.92
C ALA A 200 -5.35 6.00 -4.20
N GLY A 201 -6.63 5.77 -4.49
CA GLY A 201 -7.61 6.82 -4.80
C GLY A 201 -7.76 7.85 -3.69
N LEU A 202 -7.90 7.40 -2.43
CA LEU A 202 -8.03 8.27 -1.26
C LEU A 202 -6.76 9.09 -1.02
N LEU A 203 -5.59 8.47 -1.10
CA LEU A 203 -4.31 9.16 -0.93
C LEU A 203 -4.04 10.16 -2.04
N PHE A 204 -4.29 9.81 -3.31
CA PHE A 204 -4.18 10.76 -4.43
C PHE A 204 -5.13 11.94 -4.26
N GLY A 205 -6.39 11.69 -3.91
CA GLY A 205 -7.39 12.73 -3.68
C GLY A 205 -6.98 13.68 -2.56
N MET A 206 -6.49 13.15 -1.44
CA MET A 206 -6.04 13.96 -0.30
C MET A 206 -4.72 14.69 -0.59
N ALA A 207 -3.76 14.06 -1.25
CA ALA A 207 -2.52 14.69 -1.69
C ALA A 207 -2.80 15.86 -2.64
N TYR A 208 -3.68 15.67 -3.62
CA TYR A 208 -4.09 16.73 -4.54
C TYR A 208 -4.78 17.88 -3.80
N ARG A 209 -5.75 17.58 -2.92
CA ARG A 209 -6.44 18.60 -2.13
C ARG A 209 -5.47 19.40 -1.25
N TYR A 210 -4.53 18.73 -0.59
CA TYR A 210 -3.63 19.38 0.36
C TYR A 210 -2.53 20.20 -0.31
N VAL A 211 -1.95 19.70 -1.40
CA VAL A 211 -0.85 20.38 -2.10
C VAL A 211 -1.34 21.41 -3.12
N TRP A 212 -2.52 21.18 -3.71
CA TRP A 212 -3.00 21.99 -4.83
C TRP A 212 -4.10 22.99 -4.46
N ASN A 213 -4.97 22.68 -3.49
CA ASN A 213 -6.04 23.61 -3.08
C ASN A 213 -5.69 24.45 -1.84
N ASP A 214 -4.71 24.05 -1.03
CA ASP A 214 -4.35 24.76 0.22
C ASP A 214 -3.27 25.83 0.00
N SER A 215 -3.38 26.58 -1.11
CA SER A 215 -2.58 27.78 -1.40
C SER A 215 -3.18 29.03 -0.75
N ARG A 216 -3.53 28.93 0.54
CA ARG A 216 -3.84 30.07 1.40
C ARG A 216 -2.74 30.28 2.42
#